data_AF-A0A2M7TFX1-F1
#
_entry.id   AF-A0A2M7TFX1-F1
#
_cell.length_a   1.000
_cell.length_b   1.000
_cell.length_c   1.000
_cell.angle_alpha   90.00
_cell.angle_beta   90.00
_cell.angle_gamma   90.00
#
_symmetry.space_group_name_H-M   'P 1'
#
loop_
_entity.id
_entity.type
_entity.pdbx_description
1 polymer ?
#
loop_
_entity_poly.entity_id
_entity_poly.type
_entity_poly.pdbx_seq_one_letter_code
_entity_poly.pdbx_strand_id
1 'polypeptide(L)' 'MAQKAWINRNNKRIAEGKVTQVRNRCNMCGRPHGYIRKFGLCRICFREQALKGNLPGIVKSSW' A
#
# COMPACT_ATOMS: atom_id res chain seq x y z
N MET A 1 -4.92 -7.44 -9.80
CA MET A 1 -4.69 -7.66 -8.35
C MET A 1 -3.30 -8.25 -8.16
N ALA A 2 -2.63 -8.01 -7.03
CA ALA A 2 -1.27 -8.52 -6.87
C ALA A 2 -1.23 -10.04 -6.97
N GLN A 3 -0.46 -10.52 -7.93
CA GLN A 3 -0.04 -11.92 -7.96
C GLN A 3 0.86 -12.15 -6.74
N LYS A 4 0.57 -13.20 -5.95
CA LYS A 4 1.35 -13.63 -4.77
C LYS A 4 2.86 -13.67 -5.05
N ALA A 5 3.24 -14.00 -6.28
CA ALA A 5 4.61 -14.00 -6.78
C ALA A 5 5.38 -12.68 -6.55
N TRP A 6 4.73 -11.54 -6.73
CA TRP A 6 5.39 -10.23 -6.56
C TRP A 6 5.61 -9.85 -5.09
N ILE A 7 4.70 -10.26 -4.20
CA ILE A 7 4.87 -10.08 -2.76
C ILE A 7 6.03 -10.95 -2.28
N ASN A 8 6.05 -12.22 -2.71
CA ASN A 8 7.13 -13.14 -2.37
C ASN A 8 8.50 -12.64 -2.87
N ARG A 9 8.54 -12.05 -4.07
CA ARG A 9 9.76 -11.40 -4.62
C ARG A 9 10.26 -10.26 -3.75
N ASN A 10 9.38 -9.39 -3.25
CA ASN A 10 9.77 -8.33 -2.32
C ASN A 10 10.29 -8.90 -1.00
N ASN A 11 9.62 -9.91 -0.44
CA ASN A 11 10.06 -10.57 0.79
C ASN A 11 11.46 -11.19 0.62
N LYS A 12 11.70 -11.86 -0.52
CA LYS A 12 13.01 -12.40 -0.88
C LYS A 12 14.08 -11.30 -0.94
N ARG A 13 13.78 -10.13 -1.54
CA ARG A 13 14.72 -9.00 -1.58
C ARG A 13 15.07 -8.45 -0.20
N ILE A 14 14.09 -8.42 0.71
CA ILE A 14 14.31 -8.01 2.11
C ILE A 14 15.26 -9.01 2.79
N ALA A 15 15.00 -10.32 2.65
CA ALA A 15 15.83 -11.37 3.23
C ALA A 15 17.28 -11.34 2.68
N GLU A 16 17.46 -11.03 1.40
CA GLU A 16 18.77 -10.89 0.75
C GLU A 16 19.48 -9.55 1.04
N GLY A 17 18.90 -8.66 1.85
CA GLY A 17 19.48 -7.33 2.14
C GLY A 17 19.43 -6.33 0.97
N LYS A 18 18.69 -6.64 -0.12
CA LYS A 18 18.55 -5.81 -1.32
C LYS A 18 17.51 -4.70 -1.14
N VAL A 19 17.68 -3.88 -0.11
CA VAL A 19 16.73 -2.84 0.34
C VAL A 19 16.35 -1.85 -0.77
N THR A 20 17.31 -1.43 -1.60
CA THR A 20 17.09 -0.47 -2.71
C THR A 20 16.13 -1.01 -3.79
N GLN A 21 16.01 -2.34 -3.91
CA GLN A 21 15.15 -2.99 -4.90
C GLN A 21 13.73 -3.26 -4.39
N VAL A 22 13.47 -3.05 -3.10
CA VAL A 22 12.15 -3.28 -2.49
C VAL A 22 11.21 -2.17 -2.95
N ARG A 23 10.03 -2.55 -3.47
CA ARG A 23 9.01 -1.60 -3.90
C ARG A 23 7.80 -1.66 -3.00
N ASN A 24 7.34 -0.52 -2.50
CA ASN A 24 6.14 -0.48 -1.69
C ASN A 24 4.90 -0.91 -2.49
N ARG A 25 4.07 -1.74 -1.87
CA ARG A 25 2.81 -2.25 -2.43
C ARG A 25 1.71 -2.06 -1.41
N CYS A 26 0.49 -1.82 -1.88
CA CYS A 26 -0.68 -1.73 -1.01
C CYS A 26 -0.87 -3.02 -0.20
N ASN A 27 -1.06 -2.92 1.11
CA ASN A 27 -1.25 -4.10 1.96
C ASN A 27 -2.58 -4.83 1.69
N MET A 28 -3.59 -4.14 1.16
CA MET A 28 -4.92 -4.72 0.87
C MET A 28 -4.99 -5.39 -0.51
N CYS A 29 -4.63 -4.66 -1.57
CA CYS A 29 -4.80 -5.14 -2.96
C CYS A 29 -3.48 -5.40 -3.70
N GLY A 30 -2.34 -5.08 -3.07
CA GLY A 30 -0.99 -5.25 -3.60
C GLY A 30 -0.64 -4.40 -4.84
N ARG A 31 -1.42 -3.34 -5.10
CA ARG A 31 -1.16 -2.39 -6.19
C ARG A 31 0.24 -1.76 -6.04
N PRO A 32 1.05 -1.72 -7.12
CA PRO A 32 2.43 -1.23 -7.07
C PRO A 32 2.58 0.31 -7.14
N HIS A 33 1.51 1.05 -7.43
CA HIS A 33 1.56 2.50 -7.63
C HIS A 33 0.57 3.24 -6.73
N GLY A 34 0.87 4.53 -6.49
CA GLY A 34 0.07 5.41 -5.65
C GLY A 34 0.04 4.97 -4.19
N TYR A 35 1.17 4.49 -3.68
CA TYR A 35 1.32 4.01 -2.31
C TYR A 35 1.48 5.18 -1.34
N ILE A 36 0.60 5.27 -0.35
CA ILE A 36 0.63 6.28 0.69
C ILE A 36 1.32 5.69 1.91
N ARG A 37 2.56 6.10 2.17
CA ARG A 37 3.44 5.50 3.19
C ARG A 37 2.83 5.52 4.59
N LYS A 38 2.18 6.62 4.98
CA LYS A 38 1.54 6.77 6.30
C LYS A 38 0.49 5.70 6.60
N PHE A 39 -0.21 5.20 5.58
CA PHE A 39 -1.32 4.26 5.73
C PHE A 39 -1.02 2.86 5.19
N GLY A 40 0.08 2.66 4.45
CA GLY A 40 0.40 1.37 3.84
C GLY A 40 -0.55 0.93 2.72
N LEU A 41 -1.36 1.86 2.19
CA LEU A 41 -2.41 1.59 1.20
C LEU A 41 -2.12 2.28 -0.14
N CYS A 42 -2.74 1.79 -1.22
CA CYS A 42 -2.81 2.55 -2.46
C CYS A 42 -3.91 3.61 -2.39
N ARG A 43 -3.83 4.62 -3.26
CA ARG A 43 -4.84 5.70 -3.37
C ARG A 43 -6.29 5.24 -3.45
N ILE A 44 -6.56 4.06 -4.05
CA ILE A 44 -7.91 3.54 -4.27
C ILE A 44 -8.44 2.94 -2.96
N CYS A 45 -7.70 1.99 -2.38
CA CYS A 45 -8.07 1.38 -1.10
C CYS A 45 -8.09 2.43 0.02
N PHE A 46 -7.18 3.40 -0.01
CA PHE A 46 -7.21 4.52 0.91
C PHE A 46 -8.52 5.30 0.82
N ARG A 47 -8.94 5.69 -0.39
CA ARG A 47 -10.21 6.39 -0.61
C ARG A 47 -11.41 5.58 -0.15
N GLU A 48 -11.47 4.30 -0.48
CA GLU A 48 -12.56 3.41 -0.06
C GLU A 48 -12.63 3.28 1.47
N GLN A 49 -11.50 3.11 2.14
CA GLN A 49 -11.43 2.98 3.60
C GLN A 49 -11.73 4.31 4.30
N ALA A 50 -11.28 5.43 3.76
CA ALA A 50 -11.62 6.76 4.25
C ALA A 50 -13.13 7.04 4.13
N LEU A 51 -13.74 6.70 2.98
CA LEU A 51 -15.19 6.86 2.78
C LEU A 51 -16.02 5.95 3.69
N LYS A 52 -15.50 4.77 4.04
CA LYS A 52 -16.12 3.85 5.00
C LYS A 52 -15.95 4.27 6.47
N GLY A 53 -15.09 5.25 6.76
CA GLY A 53 -14.77 5.66 8.13
C GLY A 53 -13.79 4.74 8.87
N ASN A 54 -13.18 3.76 8.20
CA ASN A 54 -12.23 2.83 8.81
C ASN A 54 -10.85 3.45 9.09
N LEU A 55 -10.57 4.63 8.51
CA LEU A 55 -9.36 5.39 8.77
C LEU A 55 -9.67 6.53 9.74
N PRO A 56 -9.26 6.44 11.01
CA PRO A 56 -9.61 7.43 12.02
C PRO A 56 -8.94 8.77 11.74
N GLY A 57 -9.67 9.87 12.00
CA GLY A 57 -9.18 11.24 11.83
C GLY A 57 -9.08 11.71 10.37
N ILE A 58 -9.64 10.97 9.41
CA ILE A 58 -9.68 11.35 8.00
C ILE A 58 -11.08 11.81 7.64
N VAL A 59 -11.18 13.05 7.18
CA VAL A 59 -12.42 13.67 6.69
C VAL A 59 -12.21 14.17 5.26
N LYS A 60 -13.30 14.34 4.51
CA LYS A 60 -13.23 15.03 3.21
C LYS A 60 -12.82 16.49 3.46
N SER A 61 -11.77 16.94 2.78
CA SER A 61 -11.34 18.33 2.86
C SER A 61 -12.25 19.22 2.01
N SER A 62 -12.73 20.31 2.59
CA SER A 62 -13.33 21.44 1.88
C SER A 62 -12.64 22.71 2.37
N TRP A 63 -12.01 23.42 1.45
CA TRP A 63 -11.45 24.75 1.67
C TRP A 63 -12.20 25.74 0.78
#